data_AF-A0A0G1MRH5-F1
#
_entry.id   AF-A0A0G1MRH5-F1
#
_cell.length_a   1.000
_cell.length_b   1.000
_cell.length_c   1.000
_cell.angle_alpha   90.00
_cell.angle_beta   90.00
_cell.angle_gamma   90.00
#
_symmetry.space_group_name_H-M   'P 1'
#
loop_
_entity.id
_entity.type
_entity.pdbx_description
1 polymer ?
#
loop_
_entity_poly.entity_id
_entity_poly.type
_entity_poly.pdbx_seq_one_letter_code
_entity_poly.pdbx_strand_id
1 'polypeptide(L)'
;MKKGHGKFCSMPCFGLNKRITPNVSKEELVRLYEAERIPIQAIAKKLGYGWKPIYRKMKEFGINTKFGVWRRTTTYETCWRSEETRERTFRHILNAEAKYGRRLIKGEIVHHIDGNRQNNKKENLSILTRTNHAKHHNQLDKIAYRLIEKGMVIYTDENGYTISTKLEEVLDAK
;
A
#
# COMPACT_ATOMS: atom_id res chain seq x y z
N MET A 1 17.01 43.58 13.95
CA MET A 1 15.78 42.81 13.65
C MET A 1 15.85 41.46 14.37
N LYS A 2 14.89 41.14 15.25
CA LYS A 2 14.91 39.88 16.01
C LYS A 2 14.63 38.70 15.05
N LYS A 3 15.56 37.74 14.94
CA LYS A 3 15.39 36.50 14.15
C LYS A 3 14.24 35.68 14.74
N GLY A 4 13.30 35.23 13.90
CA GLY A 4 12.16 34.41 14.33
C GLY A 4 12.59 33.03 14.86
N HIS A 5 11.84 32.49 15.83
CA HIS A 5 12.07 31.15 16.35
C HIS A 5 11.73 30.09 15.28
N GLY A 6 12.75 29.49 14.67
CA GLY A 6 12.84 28.12 14.10
C GLY A 6 11.81 27.59 13.08
N LYS A 7 10.59 28.13 13.00
CA LYS A 7 9.48 27.68 12.15
C LYS A 7 8.79 28.80 11.36
N PHE A 8 9.10 30.08 11.65
CA PHE A 8 8.47 31.22 10.99
C PHE A 8 9.53 32.26 10.62
N CYS A 9 9.39 32.87 9.43
CA CYS A 9 10.34 33.82 8.85
C CYS A 9 10.45 35.14 9.63
N SER A 10 9.46 35.49 10.46
CA SER A 10 9.51 36.66 11.37
C SER A 10 8.51 36.53 12.53
N MET A 11 8.63 37.34 13.58
CA MET A 11 7.64 37.42 14.68
C MET A 11 6.23 37.83 14.18
N PRO A 12 6.07 38.75 13.21
CA PRO A 12 4.77 39.00 12.57
C PRO A 12 4.16 37.78 11.88
N CYS A 13 4.99 36.83 11.41
CA CYS A 13 4.50 35.59 10.79
C CYS A 13 4.09 34.52 11.82
N PHE A 14 4.38 34.73 13.10
CA PHE A 14 3.97 33.86 14.19
C PHE A 14 2.46 34.01 14.41
N GLY A 15 1.68 32.99 14.02
CA GLY A 15 0.22 32.96 14.21
C GLY A 15 -0.63 33.27 12.96
N LEU A 16 -0.01 33.63 11.83
CA LEU A 16 -0.72 33.77 10.54
C LEU A 16 -1.17 32.41 9.96
N ASN A 17 -0.51 31.31 10.34
CA ASN A 17 -0.93 29.96 9.98
C ASN A 17 -2.05 29.46 10.91
N LYS A 18 -3.22 30.08 10.83
CA LYS A 18 -4.43 29.60 11.53
C LYS A 18 -4.94 28.35 10.82
N ARG A 19 -5.10 27.27 11.58
CA ARG A 19 -5.65 26.02 11.05
C ARG A 19 -7.14 26.21 10.76
N ILE A 20 -7.57 25.86 9.55
CA ILE A 20 -8.98 25.81 9.20
C ILE A 20 -9.65 24.66 9.97
N THR A 21 -10.68 24.99 10.74
CA THR A 21 -11.55 24.04 11.46
C THR A 21 -12.91 23.99 10.77
N PRO A 22 -13.33 22.83 10.23
CA PRO A 22 -14.62 22.70 9.57
C PRO A 22 -15.76 22.94 10.55
N ASN A 23 -16.70 23.81 10.17
CA ASN A 23 -17.96 23.99 10.89
C ASN A 23 -18.98 22.97 10.37
N VAL A 24 -18.96 21.76 10.94
CA VAL A 24 -19.84 20.65 10.58
C VAL A 24 -20.24 19.90 11.84
N SER A 25 -21.51 19.51 11.94
CA SER A 25 -22.03 18.75 13.09
C SER A 25 -21.65 17.28 13.01
N LYS A 26 -21.76 16.58 14.15
CA LYS A 26 -21.49 15.14 14.22
C LYS A 26 -22.51 14.37 13.38
N GLU A 27 -23.77 14.76 13.45
CA GLU A 27 -24.90 14.12 12.77
C GLU A 27 -24.74 14.19 11.26
N GLU A 28 -24.29 15.34 10.75
CA GLU A 28 -24.05 15.53 9.33
C GLU A 28 -22.92 14.64 8.82
N LEU A 29 -21.80 14.55 9.56
CA LEU A 29 -20.69 13.68 9.19
C LEU A 29 -21.06 12.19 9.25
N VAL A 30 -21.83 11.78 10.25
CA VAL A 30 -22.34 10.40 10.35
C VAL A 30 -23.29 10.10 9.20
N ARG A 31 -24.22 11.00 8.86
CA ARG A 31 -25.12 10.82 7.72
C ARG A 31 -24.35 10.66 6.41
N LEU A 32 -23.43 11.57 6.11
CA LEU A 32 -22.65 11.54 4.88
C LEU A 32 -21.76 10.29 4.78
N TYR A 33 -21.16 9.86 5.89
CA TYR A 33 -20.17 8.78 5.90
C TYR A 33 -20.77 7.38 6.09
N GLU A 34 -21.73 7.20 7.00
CA GLU A 34 -22.31 5.91 7.34
C GLU A 34 -23.58 5.60 6.54
N ALA A 35 -24.49 6.59 6.42
CA ALA A 35 -25.77 6.41 5.73
C ALA A 35 -25.65 6.57 4.21
N GLU A 36 -25.07 7.68 3.75
CA GLU A 36 -24.87 7.95 2.31
C GLU A 36 -23.64 7.22 1.74
N ARG A 37 -22.79 6.61 2.60
CA ARG A 37 -21.58 5.86 2.22
C ARG A 37 -20.60 6.64 1.33
N ILE A 38 -20.57 7.96 1.48
CA ILE A 38 -19.70 8.83 0.68
C ILE A 38 -18.26 8.72 1.19
N PRO A 39 -17.25 8.55 0.32
CA PRO A 39 -15.85 8.54 0.74
C PRO A 39 -15.44 9.91 1.30
N ILE A 40 -14.57 9.92 2.32
CA ILE A 40 -14.18 11.14 3.06
C ILE A 40 -13.62 12.24 2.16
N GLN A 41 -12.94 11.88 1.07
CA GLN A 41 -12.44 12.84 0.08
C GLN A 41 -13.60 13.56 -0.63
N ALA A 42 -14.66 12.83 -0.99
CA ALA A 42 -15.86 13.40 -1.59
C ALA A 42 -16.69 14.21 -0.57
N ILE A 43 -16.76 13.77 0.69
CA ILE A 43 -17.35 14.57 1.79
C ILE A 43 -16.60 15.90 1.93
N ALA A 44 -15.28 15.86 1.96
CA ALA A 44 -14.46 17.06 2.09
C ALA A 44 -14.66 18.03 0.91
N LYS A 45 -14.71 17.51 -0.32
CA LYS A 45 -15.02 18.29 -1.52
C LYS A 45 -16.42 18.91 -1.46
N LYS A 46 -17.43 18.12 -1.07
CA LYS A 46 -18.84 18.55 -0.92
C LYS A 46 -18.98 19.67 0.10
N LEU A 47 -18.20 19.62 1.18
CA LEU A 47 -18.22 20.62 2.25
C LEU A 47 -17.23 21.79 2.04
N GLY A 48 -16.46 21.80 0.95
CA GLY A 48 -15.50 22.88 0.64
C GLY A 48 -14.24 22.88 1.51
N TYR A 49 -13.86 21.75 2.09
CA TYR A 49 -12.68 21.61 2.94
C TYR A 49 -11.66 20.63 2.36
N GLY A 50 -10.41 20.73 2.82
CA GLY A 50 -9.44 19.64 2.64
C GLY A 50 -9.83 18.41 3.46
N TRP A 51 -9.42 17.22 3.00
CA TRP A 51 -9.76 15.95 3.67
C TRP A 51 -9.17 15.84 5.09
N LYS A 52 -7.98 16.40 5.35
CA LYS A 52 -7.33 16.37 6.67
C LYS A 52 -8.10 17.12 7.77
N PRO A 53 -8.62 18.35 7.53
CA PRO A 53 -9.58 19.00 8.44
C PRO A 53 -10.78 18.12 8.80
N ILE A 54 -11.46 17.53 7.82
CA ILE A 54 -12.65 16.68 8.04
C ILE A 54 -12.28 15.42 8.82
N TYR A 55 -11.20 14.73 8.46
CA TYR A 55 -10.71 13.56 9.18
C TYR A 55 -10.42 13.85 10.67
N ARG A 56 -9.80 15.00 10.98
CA ARG A 56 -9.56 15.41 12.38
C ARG A 56 -10.87 15.65 13.13
N LYS A 57 -11.86 16.27 12.47
CA LYS A 57 -13.18 16.51 13.05
C LYS A 57 -13.95 15.20 13.30
N MET A 58 -13.88 14.25 12.36
CA MET A 58 -14.42 12.91 12.56
C MET A 58 -13.78 12.21 13.77
N LYS A 59 -12.45 12.33 13.93
CA LYS A 59 -11.74 11.79 15.10
C LYS A 59 -12.13 12.48 16.41
N GLU A 60 -12.29 13.81 16.40
CA GLU A 60 -12.77 14.59 17.55
C GLU A 60 -14.16 14.12 18.00
N PHE A 61 -15.04 13.79 17.06
CA PHE A 61 -16.38 13.26 17.34
C PHE A 61 -16.43 11.75 17.63
N GLY A 62 -15.27 11.06 17.61
CA GLY A 62 -15.19 9.61 17.82
C GLY A 62 -15.75 8.76 16.68
N ILE A 63 -15.90 9.33 15.48
CA ILE A 63 -16.35 8.59 14.29
C ILE A 63 -15.19 7.74 13.78
N ASN A 64 -15.33 6.42 13.90
CA ASN A 64 -14.33 5.46 13.42
C ASN A 64 -14.31 5.44 11.89
N THR A 65 -13.43 6.23 11.31
CA THR A 65 -13.16 6.15 9.88
C THR A 65 -12.45 4.83 9.58
N LYS A 66 -12.90 4.10 8.55
CA LYS A 66 -12.22 2.94 7.99
C LYS A 66 -10.96 3.34 7.21
N PHE A 67 -10.38 4.51 7.52
CA PHE A 67 -9.13 4.93 6.92
C PHE A 67 -8.11 3.87 7.25
N GLY A 68 -7.66 3.19 6.19
CA GLY A 68 -6.80 2.04 6.28
C GLY A 68 -5.70 2.32 7.27
N VAL A 69 -5.67 1.52 8.34
CA VAL A 69 -4.39 1.16 8.93
C VAL A 69 -3.49 0.90 7.73
N TRP A 70 -2.35 1.58 7.63
CA TRP A 70 -1.26 1.08 6.80
C TRP A 70 -0.89 -0.28 7.39
N ARG A 71 -1.69 -1.32 7.06
CA ARG A 71 -1.26 -2.69 7.23
C ARG A 71 -0.02 -2.73 6.38
N ARG A 72 1.11 -3.03 6.98
CA ARG A 72 2.24 -3.55 6.22
C ARG A 72 1.75 -4.88 5.63
N THR A 73 1.03 -4.83 4.52
CA THR A 73 0.66 -6.01 3.73
C THR A 73 1.89 -6.71 3.16
N THR A 74 3.06 -6.08 3.32
CA THR A 74 4.36 -6.44 2.76
C THR A 74 5.28 -7.21 3.70
N THR A 75 4.87 -7.55 4.92
CA THR A 75 5.70 -8.38 5.82
C THR A 75 5.40 -9.87 5.62
N TYR A 76 6.46 -10.66 5.52
CA TYR A 76 6.36 -12.12 5.44
C TYR A 76 5.73 -12.71 6.71
N GLU A 77 4.86 -13.72 6.54
CA GLU A 77 4.32 -14.50 7.65
C GLU A 77 5.46 -15.23 8.38
N THR A 78 5.61 -14.99 9.68
CA THR A 78 6.58 -15.68 10.53
C THR A 78 5.96 -16.90 11.17
N CYS A 79 6.75 -17.94 11.38
CA CYS A 79 6.35 -19.16 12.06
C CYS A 79 7.53 -19.75 12.85
N TRP A 80 7.22 -20.66 13.77
CA TRP A 80 8.23 -21.43 14.48
C TRP A 80 8.72 -22.56 13.58
N ARG A 81 10.03 -22.70 13.44
CA ARG A 81 10.67 -23.86 12.81
C ARG A 81 10.76 -25.02 13.79
N SER A 82 11.09 -24.73 15.04
CA SER A 82 11.05 -25.67 16.16
C SER A 82 10.51 -24.94 17.38
N GLU A 83 9.50 -25.53 18.03
CA GLU A 83 8.91 -24.99 19.26
C GLU A 83 9.88 -25.12 20.43
N GLU A 84 10.67 -26.19 20.47
CA GLU A 84 11.64 -26.48 21.53
C GLU A 84 12.80 -25.47 21.53
N THR A 85 13.40 -25.21 20.36
CA THR A 85 14.52 -24.26 20.25
C THR A 85 14.05 -22.81 20.14
N ARG A 86 12.73 -22.59 19.99
CA ARG A 86 12.12 -21.27 19.70
C ARG A 86 12.77 -20.60 18.48
N GLU A 87 13.20 -21.41 17.51
CA GLU A 87 13.76 -20.91 16.26
C GLU A 87 12.63 -20.36 15.37
N ARG A 88 12.69 -19.07 15.02
CA ARG A 88 11.72 -18.45 14.10
C ARG A 88 12.24 -18.46 12.67
N THR A 89 11.32 -18.64 11.73
CA THR A 89 11.56 -18.53 10.30
C THR A 89 10.32 -17.94 9.61
N PHE A 90 10.37 -17.78 8.29
CA PHE A 90 9.23 -17.36 7.50
C PHE A 90 8.49 -18.56 6.91
N ARG A 91 7.15 -18.47 6.84
CA ARG A 91 6.29 -19.55 6.31
C ARG A 91 6.68 -19.96 4.89
N HIS A 92 6.97 -18.99 4.03
CA HIS A 92 7.39 -19.26 2.66
C HIS A 92 8.72 -20.03 2.58
N ILE A 93 9.64 -19.85 3.55
CA ILE A 93 10.89 -20.61 3.60
C ILE A 93 10.57 -22.07 3.92
N LEU A 94 9.80 -22.35 4.97
CA LEU A 94 9.43 -23.74 5.31
C LEU A 94 8.68 -24.42 4.15
N ASN A 95 7.75 -23.71 3.51
CA ASN A 95 6.99 -24.28 2.40
C ASN A 95 7.87 -24.54 1.18
N ALA A 96 8.84 -23.66 0.90
CA ALA A 96 9.83 -23.89 -0.15
C ALA A 96 10.76 -25.07 0.21
N GLU A 97 11.31 -25.13 1.42
CA GLU A 97 12.16 -26.25 1.88
C GLU A 97 11.41 -27.59 1.77
N ALA A 98 10.13 -27.62 2.18
CA ALA A 98 9.27 -28.79 2.07
C ALA A 98 8.92 -29.17 0.63
N LYS A 99 8.89 -28.21 -0.31
CA LYS A 99 8.70 -28.48 -1.74
C LYS A 99 9.93 -29.13 -2.37
N TYR A 100 11.11 -28.62 -2.05
CA TYR A 100 12.38 -29.08 -2.65
C TYR A 100 13.06 -30.20 -1.86
N GLY A 101 12.50 -30.59 -0.70
CA GLY A 101 13.02 -31.67 0.14
C GLY A 101 14.38 -31.36 0.79
N ARG A 102 14.78 -30.09 0.86
CA ARG A 102 16.06 -29.66 1.44
C ARG A 102 15.99 -28.25 2.01
N ARG A 103 16.94 -27.93 2.89
CA ARG A 103 17.13 -26.55 3.38
C ARG A 103 17.66 -25.63 2.29
N LEU A 104 17.37 -24.34 2.43
CA LEU A 104 18.02 -23.30 1.62
C LEU A 104 19.52 -23.28 1.92
N ILE A 105 20.33 -23.17 0.87
CA ILE A 105 21.79 -22.98 1.01
C ILE A 105 22.16 -21.51 0.94
N LYS A 106 23.40 -21.18 1.35
CA LYS A 106 23.89 -19.80 1.35
C LYS A 106 23.79 -19.18 -0.04
N GLY A 107 23.11 -18.03 -0.15
CA GLY A 107 22.92 -17.30 -1.40
C GLY A 107 21.62 -17.60 -2.14
N GLU A 108 20.85 -18.58 -1.67
CA GLU A 108 19.50 -18.84 -2.14
C GLU A 108 18.47 -17.95 -1.45
N ILE A 109 17.41 -17.61 -2.18
CA ILE A 109 16.25 -16.87 -1.71
C ILE A 109 14.98 -17.48 -2.29
N VAL A 110 13.85 -17.29 -1.61
CA VAL A 110 12.55 -17.71 -2.11
C VAL A 110 11.93 -16.57 -2.92
N HIS A 111 11.40 -16.92 -4.09
CA HIS A 111 10.68 -16.04 -5.00
C HIS A 111 9.20 -16.45 -5.02
N HIS A 112 8.32 -15.48 -4.80
CA HIS A 112 6.86 -15.61 -5.03
C HIS A 112 6.56 -15.34 -6.50
N ILE A 113 6.05 -16.34 -7.21
CA ILE A 113 5.86 -16.31 -8.67
C ILE A 113 4.80 -15.27 -9.06
N ASP A 114 3.72 -15.18 -8.30
CA ASP A 114 2.63 -14.20 -8.50
C ASP A 114 2.91 -12.80 -7.93
N GLY A 115 4.09 -12.59 -7.32
CA GLY A 115 4.44 -11.34 -6.63
C GLY A 115 3.70 -11.10 -5.30
N ASN A 116 2.76 -11.97 -4.91
CA ASN A 116 2.01 -11.87 -3.67
C ASN A 116 2.74 -12.58 -2.52
N ARG A 117 3.36 -11.79 -1.64
CA ARG A 117 4.11 -12.29 -0.47
C ARG A 117 3.28 -13.05 0.57
N GLN A 118 1.94 -12.95 0.49
CA GLN A 118 1.02 -13.70 1.36
C GLN A 118 0.61 -15.05 0.76
N ASN A 119 0.81 -15.26 -0.54
CA ASN A 119 0.52 -16.53 -1.18
C ASN A 119 1.68 -17.52 -0.96
N ASN A 120 1.66 -18.19 0.19
CA ASN A 120 2.70 -19.13 0.61
C ASN A 120 2.48 -20.57 0.08
N LYS A 121 1.58 -20.79 -0.89
CA LYS A 121 1.37 -22.12 -1.50
C LYS A 121 2.66 -22.64 -2.14
N LYS A 122 2.98 -23.92 -1.99
CA LYS A 122 4.26 -24.50 -2.48
C LYS A 122 4.44 -24.25 -3.98
N GLU A 123 3.36 -24.34 -4.74
CA GLU A 123 3.33 -24.18 -6.20
C GLU A 123 3.73 -22.74 -6.60
N ASN A 124 3.41 -21.75 -5.76
CA ASN A 124 3.72 -20.33 -5.98
C ASN A 124 5.15 -19.92 -5.57
N LEU A 125 5.94 -20.85 -5.02
CA LEU A 125 7.27 -20.55 -4.47
C LEU A 125 8.38 -21.22 -5.29
N SER A 126 9.43 -20.46 -5.60
CA SER A 126 10.64 -20.97 -6.26
C SER A 126 11.89 -20.58 -5.48
N ILE A 127 12.82 -21.52 -5.31
CA ILE A 127 14.14 -21.20 -4.75
C ILE A 127 15.04 -20.72 -5.90
N LEU A 128 15.67 -19.56 -5.74
CA LEU A 128 16.55 -18.95 -6.75
C LEU A 128 17.80 -18.38 -6.10
N THR A 129 18.86 -18.20 -6.88
CA THR A 129 19.97 -17.32 -6.50
C THR A 129 19.54 -15.86 -6.60
N ARG A 130 20.25 -14.96 -5.90
CA ARG A 130 20.02 -13.51 -6.01
C ARG A 130 20.09 -13.01 -7.46
N THR A 131 21.05 -13.52 -8.23
CA THR A 131 21.23 -13.17 -9.65
C THR A 131 20.03 -13.60 -10.49
N ASN A 132 19.54 -14.84 -10.30
CA ASN A 132 18.38 -15.33 -11.04
C ASN A 132 17.09 -14.61 -10.64
N HIS A 133 16.91 -14.30 -9.35
CA HIS A 133 15.78 -13.49 -8.90
C HIS A 133 15.77 -12.11 -9.56
N ALA A 134 16.90 -11.42 -9.60
CA ALA A 134 17.02 -10.14 -10.32
C ALA A 134 16.74 -10.30 -11.82
N LYS A 135 17.26 -11.36 -12.44
CA LYS A 135 16.99 -11.68 -13.85
C LYS A 135 15.48 -11.86 -14.12
N HIS A 136 14.75 -12.54 -13.23
CA HIS A 136 13.31 -12.75 -13.39
C HIS A 136 12.52 -11.44 -13.26
N HIS A 137 12.88 -10.56 -12.32
CA HIS A 137 12.27 -9.22 -12.24
C HIS A 137 12.56 -8.40 -13.50
N ASN A 138 13.79 -8.44 -14.02
CA ASN A 138 14.11 -7.76 -15.27
C ASN A 138 13.31 -8.32 -16.47
N GLN A 139 12.96 -9.60 -16.47
CA GLN A 139 12.09 -10.19 -17.49
C GLN A 139 10.65 -9.66 -17.37
N LEU A 140 10.13 -9.53 -16.15
CA LEU A 140 8.81 -8.93 -15.89
C LEU A 140 8.77 -7.47 -16.33
N ASP A 141 9.82 -6.68 -16.04
CA ASP A 141 9.90 -5.29 -16.47
C ASP A 141 9.85 -5.17 -18.00
N LYS A 142 10.58 -6.02 -18.72
CA LYS A 142 10.53 -6.06 -20.19
C LYS A 142 9.14 -6.38 -20.72
N ILE A 143 8.41 -7.28 -20.06
CA ILE A 143 7.02 -7.59 -20.43
C ILE A 143 6.13 -6.38 -20.15
N ALA A 144 6.28 -5.74 -18.99
CA ALA A 144 5.52 -4.54 -18.63
C ALA A 144 5.72 -3.40 -19.64
N TYR A 145 6.97 -3.14 -20.06
CA TYR A 145 7.25 -2.14 -21.09
C TYR A 145 6.61 -2.47 -22.43
N ARG A 146 6.60 -3.74 -22.85
CA ARG A 146 5.89 -4.15 -24.07
C ARG A 146 4.38 -3.93 -23.96
N LEU A 147 3.78 -4.16 -22.80
CA LEU A 147 2.36 -3.87 -22.58
C LEU A 147 2.08 -2.36 -22.66
N ILE A 148 3.00 -1.52 -22.17
CA ILE A 148 2.92 -0.07 -22.31
C ILE A 148 3.01 0.35 -23.78
N GLU A 149 3.98 -0.18 -24.53
CA GLU A 149 4.14 0.09 -25.98
C GLU A 149 2.89 -0.28 -26.79
N LYS A 150 2.19 -1.35 -26.39
CA LYS A 150 0.92 -1.77 -27.02
C LYS A 150 -0.30 -0.98 -26.55
N GLY A 151 -0.11 -0.02 -25.64
CA GLY A 151 -1.18 0.75 -25.03
C GLY A 151 -2.13 -0.09 -24.18
N MET A 152 -1.65 -1.25 -23.70
CA MET A 152 -2.38 -2.14 -22.78
C MET A 152 -2.26 -1.66 -21.33
N VAL A 153 -1.13 -1.05 -20.99
CA VAL A 153 -0.87 -0.35 -19.73
C VAL A 153 -0.60 1.12 -20.06
N ILE A 154 -1.18 2.03 -19.29
CA ILE A 154 -1.08 3.48 -19.51
C ILE A 154 -0.41 4.09 -18.29
N TYR A 155 0.47 5.08 -18.51
CA TYR A 155 1.05 5.88 -17.44
C TYR A 155 0.50 7.30 -17.48
N THR A 156 0.15 7.86 -16.31
CA THR A 156 -0.19 9.27 -16.13
C THR A 156 0.52 9.83 -14.91
N ASP A 157 0.90 11.11 -14.93
CA ASP A 157 1.57 11.75 -13.78
C ASP A 157 0.68 11.78 -12.51
N GLU A 158 -0.64 11.76 -12.70
CA GLU A 158 -1.61 11.80 -11.61
C GLU A 158 -1.83 10.43 -10.95
N ASN A 159 -1.93 9.36 -11.75
CA ASN A 159 -2.37 8.03 -11.27
C ASN A 159 -1.30 6.94 -11.38
N GLY A 160 -0.14 7.23 -11.99
CA GLY A 160 0.89 6.24 -12.27
C GLY A 160 0.46 5.27 -13.36
N TYR A 161 0.78 3.98 -13.19
CA TYR A 161 0.46 2.92 -14.15
C TYR A 161 -0.96 2.37 -13.92
N THR A 162 -1.80 2.39 -14.96
CA THR A 162 -3.15 1.83 -14.97
C THR A 162 -3.33 0.86 -16.13
N ILE A 163 -4.29 -0.04 -15.99
CA ILE A 163 -4.71 -0.96 -17.07
C ILE A 163 -5.58 -0.16 -18.04
N SER A 164 -5.39 -0.36 -19.35
CA SER A 164 -6.26 0.21 -20.38
C SER A 164 -7.52 -0.64 -20.58
N THR A 165 -8.58 -0.05 -21.13
CA THR A 165 -9.79 -0.79 -21.52
C THR A 165 -9.50 -1.97 -22.44
N LYS A 166 -8.51 -1.85 -23.34
CA LYS A 166 -8.07 -2.93 -24.23
C LYS A 166 -7.58 -4.16 -23.46
N LEU A 167 -6.88 -3.94 -22.34
CA LEU A 167 -6.39 -5.03 -21.51
C LEU A 167 -7.48 -5.56 -20.58
N GLU A 168 -8.38 -4.71 -20.08
CA GLU A 168 -9.57 -5.14 -19.33
C GLU A 168 -10.43 -6.09 -20.18
N GLU A 169 -10.73 -5.75 -21.43
CA GLU A 169 -11.48 -6.62 -22.36
C GLU A 169 -10.83 -8.00 -22.54
N VAL A 170 -9.50 -8.05 -22.62
CA VAL A 170 -8.76 -9.33 -22.76
C VAL A 170 -8.79 -10.15 -21.46
N LEU A 171 -8.76 -9.48 -20.30
CA LEU A 171 -8.80 -10.14 -19.00
C LEU A 171 -10.21 -10.68 -18.69
N ASP A 172 -11.24 -9.93 -19.09
CA ASP A 172 -12.66 -10.25 -18.87
C ASP A 172 -13.23 -11.21 -19.93
N ALA A 173 -12.55 -11.40 -21.06
CA ALA A 173 -12.92 -12.38 -22.09
C ALA A 173 -12.69 -13.86 -21.68
N LYS A 174 -12.60 -14.15 -20.38
CA LYS A 174 -12.34 -15.49 -19.83
C LYS A 174 -13.41 -15.96 -18.87
#